data_AF-A0A2A4CUS8-F1
#
_entry.id   AF-A0A2A4CUS8-F1
#
_cell.length_a   1.000
_cell.length_b   1.000
_cell.length_c   1.000
_cell.angle_alpha   90.00
_cell.angle_beta   90.00
_cell.angle_gamma   90.00
#
_symmetry.space_group_name_H-M   'P 1'
#
loop_
_entity.id
_entity.type
_entity.pdbx_description
1 polymer ?
#
loop_
_entity_poly.entity_id
_entity_poly.type
_entity_poly.pdbx_seq_one_letter_code
_entity_poly.pdbx_strand_id
1 'polypeptide(L)' 'MLRTIFICVLMAAPLPTAAAVSQGAVLAGQGDAIAHGGGCRKDSPAGKCCHMDRKAGVVHCH' A
#
# COMPACT_ATOMS: atom_id res chain seq x y z
N MET A 1 -32.86 19.30 -44.42
CA MET A 1 -31.42 19.07 -44.62
C MET A 1 -30.61 19.30 -43.36
N LEU A 2 -30.90 20.33 -42.56
CA LEU A 2 -30.22 20.59 -41.28
C LEU A 2 -30.40 19.49 -40.21
N ARG A 3 -31.56 18.81 -40.18
CA ARG A 3 -31.86 17.72 -39.22
C ARG A 3 -31.07 16.43 -39.51
N THR A 4 -30.73 16.18 -40.77
CA THR A 4 -29.98 14.98 -41.19
C THR A 4 -28.49 15.11 -40.88
N ILE A 5 -27.95 16.33 -40.93
CA ILE A 5 -26.55 16.63 -40.60
C ILE A 5 -26.27 16.42 -39.11
N PHE A 6 -27.23 16.74 -38.25
CA PHE A 6 -27.07 16.62 -36.79
C PHE A 6 -26.91 15.17 -36.30
N ILE A 7 -27.47 14.19 -37.04
CA ILE A 7 -27.43 12.78 -36.67
C ILE A 7 -26.07 12.14 -37.01
N CYS A 8 -25.41 12.58 -38.09
CA CYS A 8 -24.10 12.03 -38.48
C CYS A 8 -22.96 12.46 -37.54
N VAL A 9 -23.05 13.63 -36.91
CA VAL A 9 -21.97 14.15 -36.03
C VAL A 9 -21.92 13.41 -34.69
N LEU A 10 -23.02 12.79 -34.24
CA LEU A 10 -23.05 12.05 -32.96
C LEU A 10 -22.32 10.70 -33.00
N MET A 11 -22.00 10.15 -34.17
CA MET A 11 -21.44 8.79 -34.32
C MET A 11 -19.92 8.74 -34.52
N ALA A 12 -19.23 9.89 -34.52
CA ALA A 12 -17.80 9.98 -34.85
C ALA A 12 -16.87 10.27 -33.66
N ALA A 13 -17.36 10.24 -32.41
CA ALA A 13 -16.51 10.49 -31.25
C ALA A 13 -15.74 9.20 -30.87
N PRO A 14 -14.39 9.18 -30.96
CA PRO A 14 -13.60 8.05 -30.48
C PRO A 14 -13.69 7.98 -28.95
N LEU A 15 -14.07 6.81 -28.41
CA LEU A 15 -14.03 6.60 -26.96
C LEU A 15 -12.55 6.55 -26.49
N PRO A 16 -12.21 7.18 -25.35
CA PRO A 16 -10.89 7.05 -24.78
C PRO A 16 -10.72 5.64 -24.18
N THR A 17 -9.92 4.80 -24.84
CA THR A 17 -9.46 3.53 -24.28
C THR A 17 -8.36 3.80 -23.24
N ALA A 18 -8.75 3.96 -21.98
CA ALA A 18 -7.82 3.99 -20.87
C ALA A 18 -7.31 2.57 -20.60
N ALA A 19 -6.10 2.26 -21.07
CA ALA A 19 -5.39 1.05 -20.65
C ALA A 19 -4.90 1.23 -19.20
N ALA A 20 -5.44 0.44 -18.28
CA ALA A 20 -4.96 0.39 -16.91
C ALA A 20 -3.59 -0.30 -16.89
N VAL A 21 -2.51 0.47 -16.77
CA VAL A 21 -1.19 -0.08 -16.48
C VAL A 21 -1.09 -0.37 -14.98
N SER A 22 -0.98 -1.64 -14.60
CA SER A 22 -0.69 -2.03 -13.23
C SER A 22 0.80 -1.81 -12.94
N GLN A 23 1.16 -0.61 -12.50
CA GLN A 23 2.47 -0.36 -11.91
C GLN A 23 2.47 -0.91 -10.47
N GLY A 24 2.65 -2.23 -10.36
CA GLY A 24 3.02 -2.85 -9.09
C GLY A 24 4.45 -2.46 -8.77
N ALA A 25 4.63 -1.57 -7.79
CA ALA A 25 5.92 -1.08 -7.35
C ALA A 25 6.85 -2.22 -6.94
N VAL A 26 7.99 -2.35 -7.64
CA VAL A 26 9.16 -3.02 -7.06
C VAL A 26 9.73 -2.09 -6.00
N LEU A 27 9.32 -2.30 -4.75
CA LEU A 27 10.05 -1.78 -3.60
C LEU A 27 11.43 -2.44 -3.62
N ALA A 28 12.39 -1.70 -4.20
CA ALA A 28 13.80 -1.96 -4.05
C ALA A 28 14.11 -2.16 -2.56
N GLY A 29 14.86 -3.22 -2.28
CA GLY A 29 15.16 -3.73 -0.94
C GLY A 29 15.35 -2.61 0.09
N GLN A 30 14.45 -2.58 1.06
CA GLN A 30 14.71 -1.95 2.34
C GLN A 30 15.73 -2.87 3.01
N GLY A 31 17.00 -2.48 2.89
CA GLY A 31 18.12 -3.24 3.44
C GLY A 31 17.84 -3.66 4.86
N ASP A 32 18.08 -4.94 5.14
CA ASP A 32 18.04 -5.61 6.45
C ASP A 32 17.57 -4.70 7.58
N ALA A 33 16.29 -4.36 7.60
CA ALA A 33 15.63 -4.13 8.85
C ALA A 33 15.72 -5.50 9.51
N ILE A 34 16.71 -5.69 10.37
CA ILE A 34 16.78 -6.78 11.33
C ILE A 34 15.52 -6.61 12.19
N ALA A 35 14.38 -7.03 11.64
CA ALA A 35 13.13 -7.15 12.34
C ALA A 35 13.36 -8.32 13.27
N HIS A 36 13.83 -8.02 14.47
CA HIS A 36 13.82 -8.97 15.57
C HIS A 36 12.36 -9.39 15.74
N GLY A 37 12.02 -10.52 15.13
CA GLY A 37 10.66 -11.02 14.87
C GLY A 37 9.96 -11.52 16.12
N GLY A 38 9.80 -10.66 17.12
CA GLY A 38 8.95 -10.86 18.27
C GLY A 38 8.11 -9.61 18.43
N GLY A 39 6.88 -9.64 17.94
CA GLY A 39 5.92 -8.56 18.19
C GLY A 39 5.76 -8.28 19.69
N CYS A 40 5.04 -7.21 20.02
CA CYS A 40 4.85 -6.78 21.41
C CYS A 40 4.29 -7.92 22.28
N ARG A 41 4.76 -7.99 23.53
CA ARG A 41 4.12 -8.84 24.54
C ARG A 41 2.65 -8.42 24.66
N LYS A 42 1.77 -9.41 24.78
CA LYS A 42 0.31 -9.19 24.88
C LYS A 42 -0.06 -8.31 26.06
N ASP A 43 0.70 -8.41 27.15
CA ASP A 43 0.49 -7.68 28.40
C ASP A 43 1.20 -6.31 28.42
N SER A 44 1.65 -5.81 27.27
CA SER A 44 2.30 -4.50 27.22
C SER A 44 1.28 -3.38 27.53
N PRO A 45 1.67 -2.32 28.26
CA PRO A 45 0.80 -1.17 28.49
C PRO A 45 0.33 -0.51 27.19
N ALA A 46 -0.79 0.21 27.24
CA ALA A 46 -1.33 0.90 26.08
C ALA A 46 -0.29 1.87 25.48
N GLY A 47 -0.03 1.74 24.18
CA GLY A 47 0.94 2.56 23.46
C GLY A 47 2.40 2.24 23.74
N LYS A 48 2.70 1.14 24.45
CA LYS A 48 4.06 0.65 24.69
C LYS A 48 4.24 -0.79 24.22
N CYS A 49 5.45 -1.09 23.77
CA CYS A 49 5.85 -2.42 23.36
C CYS A 49 6.95 -2.92 24.29
N CYS A 50 6.64 -3.86 25.18
CA CYS A 50 7.63 -4.41 26.10
C CYS A 50 8.20 -5.72 25.57
N HIS A 51 9.52 -5.87 25.62
CA HIS A 51 10.26 -7.04 25.16
C HIS A 51 11.15 -7.60 26.28
N MET A 52 11.22 -8.93 26.39
CA MET A 52 12.12 -9.61 27.32
C MET A 52 13.44 -9.90 26.62
N ASP A 53 14.50 -9.23 27.04
CA ASP A 53 15.85 -9.61 26.64
C ASP A 53 16.26 -10.88 27.40
N ARG A 54 16.22 -12.03 26.72
CA ARG A 54 16.58 -13.32 27.34
C ARG A 54 18.06 -13.44 27.69
N LYS A 55 18.92 -12.65 27.05
CA LYS A 55 20.36 -12.65 27.33
C LYS A 55 20.67 -11.82 28.57
N ALA A 56 20.04 -10.67 28.71
CA ALA A 56 20.22 -9.79 29.86
C ALA A 56 19.28 -10.12 31.04
N GLY A 57 18.22 -10.90 30.81
CA GLY A 57 17.22 -11.25 31.83
C GLY A 57 16.35 -10.08 32.26
N VAL A 58 16.24 -9.03 31.44
CA VAL A 58 15.51 -7.80 31.76
C VAL A 58 14.43 -7.50 30.73
N VAL A 59 13.33 -6.92 31.20
CA VAL A 59 12.28 -6.37 30.34
C VAL A 59 12.58 -4.91 30.07
N HIS A 60 12.50 -4.52 28.80
CA HIS A 60 12.55 -3.12 28.41
C HIS A 60 11.33 -2.79 27.53
N CYS A 61 10.83 -1.55 27.62
CA CYS A 61 9.65 -1.09 26.89
C CYS A 61 10.01 0.07 25.96
N HIS A 62 9.40 0.08 24.77
CA HIS A 62 9.48 1.16 23.78
C HIS A 62 8.13 1.87 23.66
#